data_AF-C8N9U6-F1
#
_entry.id   AF-C8N9U6-F1
#
_cell.length_a   1.000
_cell.length_b   1.000
_cell.length_c   1.000
_cell.angle_alpha   90.00
_cell.angle_beta   90.00
_cell.angle_gamma   90.00
#
_symmetry.space_group_name_H-M   'P 1'
#
loop_
_entity.id
_entity.type
_entity.pdbx_description
1 polymer ?
#
loop_
_entity_poly.entity_id
_entity_poly.type
_entity_poly.pdbx_seq_one_letter_code
_entity_poly.pdbx_strand_id
1 'polypeptide(L)'
;MFSQTLRYIFKGGNQLWLCLPSVLVLLSLLFIPGAITFDTGDGILGSLLQWLIMVLLWLPSLCKTIDNAARIRAGKSIEPVTSALSGELRLPEFAQYLAGIVILTLPFAFPPAKFYAPVLFALLPAIHESFLESRTLVAIFSPAALLAAYARIGFARYFHILLIYLMVCLAWTGFGMLLAVPVAYVLFALVAGVAQGANVKPFLALAIALSMLVLYLGGLVWMFAILYPTMLCHGWRRPPISDDDDDPPSAAWSSTETHADMRSSSRDIDQSAQPAIATAPAAQDDIPPPAPAKGDTPPDYSLLTDADTSDMNPETQKTFAAVLARADVLLGSNRIDAGLALLALYADEAHDAAAYFPAYRRIYALAPQYALLQRLITAAARGHQPSFDLIRPELARIDPADLPADEIYPLCYTPRASGNTRRCWY
;
A
#
# COMPACT_ATOMS: atom_id res chain seq x y z
N MET A 1 -0.99 -5.62 -1.17
CA MET A 1 -0.02 -4.52 -1.01
C MET A 1 1.19 -4.63 -1.93
N PHE A 2 2.06 -5.65 -1.86
CA PHE A 2 3.24 -5.75 -2.74
C PHE A 2 2.92 -5.61 -4.24
N SER A 3 1.96 -6.40 -4.75
CA SER A 3 1.51 -6.32 -6.15
C SER A 3 0.87 -4.97 -6.50
N GLN A 4 0.10 -4.36 -5.59
CA GLN A 4 -0.50 -3.04 -5.80
C GLN A 4 0.56 -1.93 -5.88
N THR A 5 1.61 -1.99 -5.06
CA THR A 5 2.73 -1.06 -5.15
C THR A 5 3.43 -1.19 -6.49
N LEU A 6 3.66 -2.42 -6.98
CA LEU A 6 4.22 -2.64 -8.32
C LEU A 6 3.31 -2.08 -9.42
N ARG A 7 2.00 -2.37 -9.40
CA ARG A 7 1.04 -1.80 -10.38
C ARG A 7 1.11 -0.28 -10.40
N TYR A 8 1.13 0.35 -9.23
CA TYR A 8 1.23 1.80 -9.13
C TYR A 8 2.57 2.32 -9.69
N ILE A 9 3.68 1.63 -9.44
CA ILE A 9 4.99 1.97 -10.01
C ILE A 9 4.97 1.89 -11.54
N PHE A 10 4.26 0.91 -12.10
CA PHE A 10 4.20 0.68 -13.55
C PHE A 10 3.25 1.62 -14.32
N LYS A 11 2.46 2.45 -13.64
CA LYS A 11 1.64 3.48 -14.33
C LYS A 11 2.50 4.41 -15.18
N GLY A 12 1.99 4.78 -16.36
CA GLY A 12 2.75 5.53 -17.39
C GLY A 12 3.41 6.82 -16.89
N GLY A 13 2.74 7.58 -16.01
CA GLY A 13 3.30 8.80 -15.43
C GLY A 13 4.58 8.59 -14.61
N ASN A 14 4.84 7.38 -14.12
CA ASN A 14 6.07 7.03 -13.40
C ASN A 14 7.17 6.51 -14.32
N GLN A 15 6.80 5.82 -15.39
CA GLN A 15 7.74 5.22 -16.33
C GLN A 15 8.64 6.28 -16.99
N LEU A 16 8.09 7.47 -17.29
CA LEU A 16 8.87 8.60 -17.81
C LEU A 16 10.05 8.95 -16.89
N TRP A 17 9.81 9.06 -15.58
CA TRP A 17 10.82 9.47 -14.61
C TRP A 17 11.77 8.33 -14.20
N LEU A 18 11.35 7.08 -14.33
CA LEU A 18 12.20 5.89 -14.18
C LEU A 18 13.20 5.74 -15.34
N CYS A 19 12.78 6.06 -16.57
CA CYS A 19 13.63 5.95 -17.76
C CYS A 19 14.58 7.14 -17.94
N LEU A 20 14.28 8.31 -17.36
CA LEU A 20 15.05 9.54 -17.56
C LEU A 20 16.54 9.42 -17.17
N PRO A 21 16.93 8.83 -16.02
CA PRO A 21 18.34 8.60 -15.70
C PRO A 21 19.07 7.76 -16.76
N SER A 22 18.42 6.70 -17.24
CA SER A 22 18.94 5.84 -18.29
C SER A 22 19.16 6.65 -19.58
N VAL A 23 18.14 7.40 -20.05
CA VAL A 23 18.27 8.24 -21.25
C VAL A 23 19.38 9.28 -21.12
N LEU A 24 19.53 9.92 -19.96
CA LEU A 24 20.60 10.89 -19.73
C LEU A 24 21.99 10.25 -19.84
N VAL A 25 22.18 9.08 -19.23
CA VAL A 25 23.45 8.33 -19.32
C VAL A 25 23.72 7.89 -20.77
N LEU A 26 22.69 7.46 -21.51
CA LEU A 26 22.82 7.13 -22.93
C LEU A 26 23.32 8.33 -23.75
N LEU A 27 22.71 9.50 -23.54
CA LEU A 27 23.12 10.74 -24.21
C LEU A 27 24.56 11.12 -23.84
N SER A 28 24.95 11.01 -22.57
CA SER A 28 26.33 11.26 -22.15
C SER A 28 27.32 10.31 -22.85
N LEU A 29 26.99 9.02 -22.95
CA LEU A 29 27.83 8.03 -23.63
C LEU A 29 27.94 8.27 -25.15
N LEU A 30 26.89 8.82 -25.78
CA LEU A 30 26.85 9.06 -27.23
C LEU A 30 27.53 10.36 -27.64
N PHE A 31 27.40 11.42 -26.83
CA PHE A 31 27.82 12.78 -27.18
C PHE A 31 29.15 13.24 -26.57
N ILE A 32 29.69 12.52 -25.58
CA ILE A 32 30.93 12.90 -24.89
C ILE A 32 31.98 11.79 -25.08
N PRO A 33 32.89 11.92 -26.06
CA PRO A 33 34.02 11.00 -26.21
C PRO A 33 34.86 10.99 -24.93
N GLY A 34 34.98 9.83 -24.27
CA GLY A 34 35.71 9.69 -23.00
C GLY A 34 34.85 9.70 -21.73
N ALA A 35 33.52 9.82 -21.82
CA ALA A 35 32.64 9.74 -20.64
C ALA A 35 32.66 8.38 -19.91
N ILE A 36 33.20 7.33 -20.54
CA ILE A 36 33.38 6.00 -19.92
C ILE A 36 34.50 6.01 -18.90
N THR A 37 35.46 6.94 -19.02
CA THR A 37 36.46 7.22 -18.00
C THR A 37 35.96 8.40 -17.17
N PHE A 38 34.99 8.16 -16.29
CA PHE A 38 34.92 8.92 -15.06
C PHE A 38 36.15 8.53 -14.23
N ASP A 39 37.33 9.01 -14.66
CA ASP A 39 38.51 9.07 -13.80
C ASP A 39 38.19 10.14 -12.75
N THR A 40 37.31 9.75 -11.83
CA THR A 40 37.01 10.48 -10.61
C THR A 40 38.24 10.27 -9.76
N GLY A 41 39.28 11.07 -10.05
CA GLY A 41 40.64 10.82 -9.59
C GLY A 41 40.70 10.35 -8.14
N ASP A 42 41.59 9.38 -7.88
CA ASP A 42 41.78 8.74 -6.58
C ASP A 42 41.82 9.78 -5.45
N GLY A 43 40.72 9.87 -4.69
CA GLY A 43 40.63 10.83 -3.57
C GLY A 43 39.22 11.33 -3.25
N ILE A 44 39.17 12.17 -2.22
CA ILE A 44 37.93 12.72 -1.65
C ILE A 44 37.14 13.56 -2.67
N LEU A 45 37.84 14.35 -3.50
CA LEU A 45 37.21 15.23 -4.49
C LEU A 45 36.53 14.44 -5.62
N GLY A 46 37.16 13.37 -6.11
CA GLY A 46 36.58 12.46 -7.10
C GLY A 46 35.32 11.78 -6.55
N SER A 47 35.37 11.30 -5.31
CA SER A 47 34.22 10.67 -4.64
C SER A 47 33.04 11.65 -4.44
N LEU A 48 33.33 12.89 -4.04
CA LEU A 48 32.31 13.95 -3.91
C LEU A 48 31.67 14.32 -5.25
N LEU A 49 32.48 14.44 -6.30
CA LEU A 49 31.99 14.70 -7.65
C LEU A 49 31.09 13.56 -8.14
N GLN A 50 31.50 12.31 -7.93
CA GLN A 50 30.71 11.15 -8.30
C GLN A 50 29.36 11.12 -7.56
N TRP A 51 29.37 11.37 -6.25
CA TRP A 51 28.16 11.45 -5.45
C TRP A 51 27.23 12.56 -5.95
N LEU A 52 27.77 13.75 -6.24
CA LEU A 52 26.99 14.88 -6.76
C LEU A 52 26.33 14.56 -8.10
N ILE A 53 27.06 13.92 -9.01
CA ILE A 53 26.54 13.47 -10.31
C ILE A 53 25.38 12.50 -10.09
N MET A 54 25.53 11.52 -9.19
CA MET A 54 24.48 10.56 -8.89
C MET A 54 23.24 11.22 -8.28
N VAL A 55 23.43 12.13 -7.32
CA VAL A 55 22.31 12.89 -6.74
C VAL A 55 21.58 13.68 -7.82
N LEU A 56 22.29 14.40 -8.68
CA LEU A 56 21.69 15.24 -9.72
C LEU A 56 20.95 14.39 -10.77
N LEU A 57 21.52 13.24 -11.15
CA LEU A 57 20.93 12.30 -12.10
C LEU A 57 19.59 11.74 -11.59
N TRP A 58 19.51 11.43 -10.30
CA TRP A 58 18.35 10.80 -9.68
C TRP A 58 17.33 11.79 -9.08
N LEU A 59 17.67 13.08 -9.02
CA LEU A 59 16.85 14.13 -8.42
C LEU A 59 15.41 14.18 -8.99
N PRO A 60 15.18 14.12 -10.32
CA PRO A 60 13.82 14.16 -10.85
C PRO A 60 13.00 12.93 -10.44
N SER A 61 13.60 11.73 -10.47
CA SER A 61 12.95 10.50 -10.06
C SER A 61 12.61 10.51 -8.56
N LEU A 62 13.50 11.07 -7.72
CA LEU A 62 13.26 11.26 -6.29
C LEU A 62 12.08 12.19 -6.02
N CYS A 63 12.04 13.34 -6.69
CA CYS A 63 10.93 14.29 -6.60
C CYS A 63 9.61 13.62 -7.02
N LYS A 64 9.59 12.93 -8.16
CA LYS A 64 8.39 12.23 -8.60
C LYS A 64 7.92 11.19 -7.58
N THR A 65 8.86 10.44 -7.02
CA THR A 65 8.55 9.37 -6.07
C THR A 65 7.94 9.93 -4.78
N ILE A 66 8.49 11.00 -4.21
CA ILE A 66 7.97 11.59 -2.98
C ILE A 66 6.63 12.31 -3.20
N ASP A 67 6.41 12.90 -4.38
CA ASP A 67 5.13 13.49 -4.77
C ASP A 67 4.04 12.42 -4.87
N ASN A 68 4.35 11.28 -5.48
CA ASN A 68 3.44 10.15 -5.52
C ASN A 68 3.17 9.58 -4.12
N ALA A 69 4.17 9.53 -3.24
CA ALA A 69 3.99 9.12 -1.86
C ALA A 69 3.03 10.07 -1.12
N ALA A 70 3.17 11.38 -1.36
CA ALA A 70 2.26 12.40 -0.86
C ALA A 70 0.83 12.21 -1.40
N ARG A 71 0.71 11.89 -2.69
CA ARG A 71 -0.55 11.64 -3.37
C ARG A 71 -1.29 10.42 -2.83
N ILE A 72 -0.57 9.31 -2.61
CA ILE A 72 -1.11 8.08 -1.99
C ILE A 72 -1.64 8.39 -0.59
N ARG A 73 -0.86 9.15 0.19
CA ARG A 73 -1.24 9.59 1.54
C ARG A 73 -2.46 10.51 1.55
N ALA A 74 -2.56 11.44 0.60
CA ALA A 74 -3.72 12.31 0.40
C ALA A 74 -4.96 11.56 -0.10
N GLY A 75 -4.76 10.34 -0.59
CA GLY A 75 -5.82 9.43 -0.93
C GLY A 75 -6.13 9.28 -2.41
N LYS A 76 -5.29 9.86 -3.25
CA LYS A 76 -5.48 9.96 -4.69
C LYS A 76 -4.74 8.86 -5.45
N SER A 77 -4.70 7.64 -4.88
CA SER A 77 -3.95 6.50 -5.45
C SER A 77 -4.66 5.84 -6.64
N ILE A 78 -5.97 6.01 -6.73
CA ILE A 78 -6.83 5.42 -7.79
C ILE A 78 -6.74 6.27 -9.06
N GLU A 79 -6.74 7.59 -8.91
CA GLU A 79 -6.60 8.54 -10.00
C GLU A 79 -5.35 8.27 -10.88
N PRO A 80 -5.40 8.63 -12.18
CA PRO A 80 -4.30 8.42 -13.11
C PRO A 80 -3.04 9.15 -12.66
N VAL A 81 -1.89 8.48 -12.73
CA VAL A 81 -0.60 9.08 -12.36
C VAL A 81 -0.19 10.11 -13.40
N THR A 82 -0.19 11.39 -13.02
CA THR A 82 0.22 12.47 -13.91
C THR A 82 1.69 12.33 -14.25
N SER A 83 2.08 12.70 -15.47
CA SER A 83 3.48 12.79 -15.88
C SER A 83 4.19 14.01 -15.28
N ALA A 84 3.44 14.96 -14.71
CA ALA A 84 3.99 16.11 -14.01
C ALA A 84 4.90 15.67 -12.85
N LEU A 85 6.02 16.40 -12.70
CA LEU A 85 7.01 16.17 -11.64
C LEU A 85 6.44 16.46 -10.24
N SER A 86 5.50 17.41 -10.18
CA SER A 86 4.85 17.92 -8.97
C SER A 86 3.35 17.97 -9.22
N GLY A 87 2.59 17.42 -8.29
CA GLY A 87 1.15 17.58 -8.23
C GLY A 87 0.68 17.95 -6.82
N GLU A 88 1.18 17.23 -5.82
CA GLU A 88 0.69 17.32 -4.45
C GLU A 88 1.64 18.11 -3.53
N LEU A 89 2.95 17.98 -3.75
CA LEU A 89 3.97 18.73 -3.01
C LEU A 89 4.21 20.11 -3.63
N ARG A 90 4.38 21.13 -2.79
CA ARG A 90 4.77 22.47 -3.22
C ARG A 90 6.28 22.57 -3.43
N LEU A 91 6.72 23.51 -4.28
CA LEU A 91 8.15 23.77 -4.53
C LEU A 91 9.03 23.94 -3.26
N PRO A 92 8.62 24.71 -2.22
CA PRO A 92 9.42 24.80 -0.99
C PRO A 92 9.51 23.48 -0.21
N GLU A 93 8.53 22.60 -0.35
CA GLU A 93 8.52 21.29 0.32
C GLU A 93 9.48 20.33 -0.39
N PHE A 94 9.54 20.38 -1.74
CA PHE A 94 10.57 19.68 -2.51
C PHE A 94 11.97 20.12 -2.15
N ALA A 95 12.21 21.43 -2.04
CA ALA A 95 13.52 21.95 -1.67
C ALA A 95 13.96 21.43 -0.28
N GLN A 96 13.02 21.38 0.68
CA GLN A 96 13.28 20.85 2.01
C GLN A 96 13.55 19.34 2.01
N TYR A 97 12.76 18.57 1.26
CA TYR A 97 12.98 17.13 1.09
C TYR A 97 14.36 16.86 0.49
N LEU A 98 14.67 17.53 -0.62
CA LEU A 98 15.91 17.34 -1.35
C LEU A 98 17.12 17.73 -0.50
N ALA A 99 17.05 18.85 0.23
CA ALA A 99 18.09 19.23 1.18
C ALA A 99 18.27 18.17 2.28
N GLY A 100 17.19 17.59 2.79
CA GLY A 100 17.24 16.47 3.73
C GLY A 100 17.92 15.22 3.15
N ILE A 101 17.55 14.79 1.94
CA ILE A 101 18.17 13.64 1.26
C ILE A 101 19.64 13.90 0.94
N VAL A 102 20.00 15.12 0.54
CA VAL A 102 21.40 15.53 0.32
C VAL A 102 22.20 15.38 1.62
N ILE A 103 21.70 15.91 2.75
CA ILE A 103 22.39 15.81 4.04
C ILE A 103 22.50 14.33 4.49
N LEU A 104 21.45 13.53 4.33
CA LEU A 104 21.44 12.11 4.72
C LEU A 104 22.40 11.27 3.88
N THR A 105 22.58 11.61 2.60
CA THR A 105 23.39 10.82 1.66
C THR A 105 24.81 11.32 1.52
N LEU A 106 25.12 12.57 1.90
CA LEU A 106 26.45 13.16 1.85
C LEU A 106 27.53 12.30 2.55
N PRO A 107 27.27 11.65 3.70
CA PRO A 107 28.25 10.77 4.32
C PRO A 107 28.74 9.67 3.37
N PHE A 108 27.89 9.14 2.47
CA PHE A 108 28.29 8.08 1.53
C PHE A 108 29.36 8.51 0.52
N ALA A 109 29.62 9.80 0.37
CA ALA A 109 30.76 10.30 -0.40
C ALA A 109 32.11 10.02 0.29
N PHE A 110 32.12 9.60 1.56
CA PHE A 110 33.34 9.40 2.34
C PHE A 110 33.40 7.98 2.93
N PRO A 111 34.51 7.23 2.78
CA PRO A 111 34.74 6.06 3.62
C PRO A 111 34.97 6.52 5.08
N PRO A 112 34.42 5.82 6.10
CA PRO A 112 33.82 4.50 6.05
C PRO A 112 32.26 4.51 6.11
N ALA A 113 31.60 5.54 5.60
CA ALA A 113 30.16 5.76 5.83
C ALA A 113 29.22 4.63 5.36
N LYS A 114 29.72 3.67 4.57
CA LYS A 114 29.03 2.43 4.22
C LYS A 114 28.55 1.64 5.45
N PHE A 115 29.20 1.78 6.62
CA PHE A 115 28.74 1.16 7.87
C PHE A 115 27.40 1.71 8.38
N TYR A 116 27.03 2.94 8.02
CA TYR A 116 25.76 3.55 8.42
C TYR A 116 24.61 3.23 7.46
N ALA A 117 24.90 2.60 6.31
CA ALA A 117 23.89 2.25 5.31
C ALA A 117 22.73 1.41 5.89
N PRO A 118 22.97 0.35 6.70
CA PRO A 118 21.89 -0.45 7.26
C PRO A 118 21.00 0.35 8.21
N VAL A 119 21.59 1.26 8.99
CA VAL A 119 20.85 2.12 9.92
C VAL A 119 19.98 3.10 9.17
N LEU A 120 20.53 3.80 8.16
CA LEU A 120 19.76 4.72 7.32
C LEU A 120 18.62 3.98 6.61
N PHE A 121 18.91 2.80 6.07
CA PHE A 121 17.93 1.99 5.37
C PHE A 121 16.81 1.51 6.30
N ALA A 122 17.14 1.14 7.54
CA ALA A 122 16.17 0.79 8.55
C ALA A 122 15.32 2.00 8.98
N LEU A 123 15.86 3.22 8.98
CA LEU A 123 15.11 4.45 9.28
C LEU A 123 14.30 4.99 8.10
N LEU A 124 14.57 4.53 6.88
CA LEU A 124 13.99 5.08 5.65
C LEU A 124 12.45 5.17 5.67
N PRO A 125 11.70 4.17 6.17
CA PRO A 125 10.24 4.27 6.26
C PRO A 125 9.78 5.39 7.23
N ALA A 126 10.43 5.52 8.39
CA ALA A 126 10.12 6.55 9.38
C ALA A 126 10.48 7.95 8.87
N ILE A 127 11.61 8.10 8.16
CA ILE A 127 12.03 9.36 7.56
C ILE A 127 10.97 9.88 6.58
N HIS A 128 10.53 9.02 5.65
CA HIS A 128 9.54 9.42 4.64
C HIS A 128 8.19 9.71 5.28
N GLU A 129 7.69 8.87 6.20
CA GLU A 129 6.40 9.15 6.87
C GLU A 129 6.46 10.41 7.75
N SER A 130 7.58 10.67 8.42
CA SER A 130 7.79 11.89 9.21
C SER A 130 7.77 13.15 8.34
N PHE A 131 8.49 13.11 7.20
CA PHE A 131 8.49 14.21 6.24
C PHE A 131 7.11 14.42 5.59
N LEU A 132 6.41 13.36 5.18
CA LEU A 132 5.10 13.48 4.56
C LEU A 132 4.01 14.01 5.51
N GLU A 133 4.23 13.91 6.82
CA GLU A 133 3.36 14.50 7.83
C GLU A 133 3.61 15.99 8.03
N SER A 134 4.85 16.39 8.33
CA SER A 134 5.14 17.79 8.68
C SER A 134 5.49 18.67 7.48
N ARG A 135 5.92 18.07 6.37
CA ARG A 135 6.49 18.72 5.18
C ARG A 135 7.71 19.60 5.48
N THR A 136 8.44 19.27 6.55
CA THR A 136 9.61 20.03 6.99
C THR A 136 10.91 19.26 6.98
N LEU A 137 12.01 19.96 6.68
CA LEU A 137 13.36 19.40 6.79
C LEU A 137 13.67 18.91 8.21
N VAL A 138 13.22 19.64 9.24
CA VAL A 138 13.49 19.29 10.64
C VAL A 138 12.93 17.91 11.01
N ALA A 139 11.79 17.51 10.44
CA ALA A 139 11.17 16.23 10.75
C ALA A 139 11.92 15.01 10.19
N ILE A 140 12.77 15.22 9.19
CA ILE A 140 13.66 14.16 8.65
C ILE A 140 14.70 13.75 9.70
N PHE A 141 15.14 14.69 10.53
CA PHE A 141 16.24 14.50 11.49
C PHE A 141 15.81 14.45 12.95
N SER A 142 14.60 14.91 13.28
CA SER A 142 14.11 14.97 14.66
C SER A 142 13.85 13.57 15.22
N PRO A 143 14.56 13.14 16.29
CA PRO A 143 14.34 11.83 16.90
C PRO A 143 12.90 11.64 17.40
N ALA A 144 12.29 12.71 17.95
CA ALA A 144 10.91 12.68 18.41
C ALA A 144 9.93 12.48 17.24
N ALA A 145 10.16 13.15 16.10
CA ALA A 145 9.31 13.01 14.92
C ALA A 145 9.46 11.62 14.28
N LEU A 146 10.67 11.08 14.21
CA LEU A 146 10.95 9.74 13.71
C LEU A 146 10.33 8.66 14.61
N LEU A 147 10.42 8.81 15.94
CA LEU A 147 9.79 7.89 16.88
C LEU A 147 8.26 7.95 16.77
N ALA A 148 7.69 9.14 16.61
CA ALA A 148 6.25 9.30 16.37
C ALA A 148 5.81 8.67 15.04
N ALA A 149 6.62 8.82 13.97
CA ALA A 149 6.36 8.17 12.69
C ALA A 149 6.43 6.64 12.80
N TYR A 150 7.43 6.11 13.51
CA TYR A 150 7.52 4.68 13.81
C TYR A 150 6.30 4.18 14.59
N ALA A 151 5.86 4.91 15.62
CA ALA A 151 4.67 4.55 16.40
C ALA A 151 3.39 4.57 15.54
N ARG A 152 3.25 5.52 14.60
CA ARG A 152 2.13 5.58 13.64
C ARG A 152 2.12 4.42 12.66
N ILE A 153 3.29 4.03 12.14
CA ILE A 153 3.43 2.87 11.25
C ILE A 153 3.06 1.59 12.00
N GLY A 154 3.50 1.49 13.26
CA GLY A 154 3.27 0.33 14.13
C GLY A 154 4.30 -0.77 13.93
N PHE A 155 4.65 -1.45 15.03
CA PHE A 155 5.74 -2.42 15.09
C PHE A 155 5.63 -3.55 14.04
N ALA A 156 4.48 -4.19 13.93
CA ALA A 156 4.28 -5.32 13.02
C ALA A 156 4.45 -4.91 11.54
N ARG A 157 3.90 -3.75 11.15
CA ARG A 157 4.03 -3.24 9.78
C ARG A 157 5.45 -2.80 9.50
N TYR A 158 6.12 -2.19 10.47
CA TYR A 158 7.52 -1.79 10.34
C TYR A 158 8.42 -3.01 10.10
N PHE A 159 8.25 -4.07 10.88
CA PHE A 159 9.00 -5.32 10.69
C PHE A 159 8.74 -5.95 9.32
N HIS A 160 7.48 -5.94 8.86
CA HIS A 160 7.12 -6.42 7.52
C HIS A 160 7.80 -5.61 6.41
N ILE A 161 7.87 -4.28 6.53
CA ILE A 161 8.59 -3.41 5.60
C ILE A 161 10.07 -3.78 5.54
N LEU A 162 10.71 -3.95 6.71
CA LEU A 162 12.13 -4.32 6.78
C LEU A 162 12.41 -5.70 6.16
N LEU A 163 11.51 -6.67 6.34
CA LEU A 163 11.65 -8.00 5.72
C LEU A 163 11.59 -7.92 4.19
N ILE A 164 10.62 -7.15 3.66
CA ILE A 164 10.48 -6.93 2.21
C ILE A 164 11.70 -6.21 1.67
N TYR A 165 12.19 -5.20 2.38
CA TYR A 165 13.41 -4.47 2.03
C TYR A 165 14.63 -5.38 1.99
N LEU A 166 14.78 -6.27 2.98
CA LEU A 166 15.85 -7.27 3.00
C LEU A 166 15.76 -8.20 1.78
N MET A 167 14.57 -8.70 1.44
CA MET A 167 14.39 -9.55 0.26
C MET A 167 14.74 -8.82 -1.05
N VAL A 168 14.30 -7.57 -1.21
CA VAL A 168 14.61 -6.74 -2.38
C VAL A 168 16.12 -6.46 -2.46
N CYS A 169 16.77 -6.15 -1.33
CA CYS A 169 18.23 -5.97 -1.28
C CYS A 169 18.98 -7.24 -1.66
N LEU A 170 18.58 -8.40 -1.13
CA LEU A 170 19.20 -9.69 -1.47
C LEU A 170 19.01 -10.03 -2.96
N ALA A 171 17.82 -9.78 -3.51
CA ALA A 171 17.54 -9.97 -4.94
C ALA A 171 18.40 -9.04 -5.81
N TRP A 172 18.51 -7.76 -5.43
CA TRP A 172 19.36 -6.78 -6.11
C TRP A 172 20.84 -7.18 -6.08
N THR A 173 21.35 -7.56 -4.91
CA THR A 173 22.74 -8.02 -4.77
C THR A 173 22.99 -9.31 -5.55
N GLY A 174 22.08 -10.29 -5.47
CA GLY A 174 22.18 -11.55 -6.22
C GLY A 174 22.17 -11.33 -7.73
N PHE A 175 21.30 -10.44 -8.23
CA PHE A 175 21.26 -10.05 -9.64
C PHE A 175 22.55 -9.36 -10.08
N GLY A 176 23.07 -8.44 -9.26
CA GLY A 176 24.36 -7.79 -9.52
C GLY A 176 25.53 -8.77 -9.61
N MET A 177 25.57 -9.77 -8.71
CA MET A 177 26.58 -10.83 -8.74
C MET A 177 26.45 -11.70 -10.00
N LEU A 178 25.23 -12.04 -10.41
CA LEU A 178 24.97 -12.79 -11.65
C LEU A 178 25.42 -12.02 -12.90
N LEU A 179 25.24 -10.70 -12.90
CA LEU A 179 25.66 -9.83 -14.01
C LEU A 179 27.16 -9.50 -14.02
N ALA A 180 27.88 -9.68 -12.91
CA ALA A 180 29.29 -9.27 -12.81
C ALA A 180 30.17 -9.95 -13.88
N VAL A 181 30.00 -11.26 -14.09
CA VAL A 181 30.75 -12.04 -15.08
C VAL A 181 30.45 -11.61 -16.53
N PRO A 182 29.18 -11.54 -16.99
CA PRO A 182 28.88 -11.10 -18.35
C PRO A 182 29.27 -9.64 -18.58
N VAL A 183 29.12 -8.74 -17.59
CA VAL A 183 29.61 -7.35 -17.69
C VAL A 183 31.13 -7.33 -17.93
N ALA A 184 31.89 -8.08 -17.14
CA ALA A 184 33.34 -8.16 -17.28
C ALA A 184 33.75 -8.71 -18.65
N TYR A 185 33.05 -9.73 -19.15
CA TYR A 185 33.29 -10.29 -20.48
C TYR A 185 32.98 -9.29 -21.61
N VAL A 186 31.85 -8.58 -21.54
CA VAL A 186 31.49 -7.55 -22.53
C VAL A 186 32.51 -6.42 -22.54
N LEU A 187 32.94 -5.95 -21.37
CA LEU A 187 33.97 -4.91 -21.26
C LEU A 187 35.31 -5.40 -21.83
N PHE A 188 35.73 -6.62 -21.51
CA PHE A 188 36.94 -7.23 -22.07
C PHE A 188 36.87 -7.34 -23.59
N ALA A 189 35.76 -7.85 -24.14
CA ALA A 189 35.55 -7.98 -25.59
C ALA A 189 35.57 -6.62 -26.30
N LEU A 190 35.06 -5.58 -25.65
CA LEU A 190 35.09 -4.20 -26.17
C LEU A 190 36.53 -3.66 -26.22
N VAL A 191 37.31 -3.80 -25.15
CA VAL A 191 38.72 -3.38 -25.10
C VAL A 191 39.57 -4.16 -26.10
N ALA A 192 39.46 -5.50 -26.10
CA ALA A 192 40.22 -6.36 -27.00
C ALA A 192 39.84 -6.10 -28.47
N GLY A 193 38.54 -5.92 -28.75
CA GLY A 193 38.05 -5.61 -30.09
C GLY A 193 38.55 -4.26 -30.61
N VAL A 194 38.61 -3.23 -29.76
CA VAL A 194 39.23 -1.93 -30.12
C VAL A 194 40.71 -2.11 -30.42
N ALA A 195 41.45 -2.83 -29.56
CA ALA A 195 42.88 -3.06 -29.73
C ALA A 195 43.21 -3.84 -31.03
N GLN A 196 42.31 -4.70 -31.47
CA GLN A 196 42.47 -5.51 -32.69
C GLN A 196 41.85 -4.86 -33.95
N GLY A 197 41.25 -3.67 -33.84
CA GLY A 197 40.56 -3.02 -34.95
C GLY A 197 39.29 -3.74 -35.43
N ALA A 198 38.69 -4.57 -34.58
CA ALA A 198 37.46 -5.30 -34.88
C ALA A 198 36.22 -4.41 -34.82
N ASN A 199 35.10 -4.86 -35.40
CA ASN A 199 33.82 -4.15 -35.29
C ASN A 199 33.24 -4.30 -33.87
N VAL A 200 33.42 -3.27 -33.03
CA VAL A 200 32.97 -3.25 -31.62
C VAL A 200 31.53 -2.76 -31.41
N LYS A 201 30.84 -2.30 -32.47
CA LYS A 201 29.47 -1.80 -32.39
C LYS A 201 28.49 -2.71 -31.64
N PRO A 202 28.44 -4.05 -31.85
CA PRO A 202 27.51 -4.92 -31.13
C PRO A 202 27.82 -4.99 -29.62
N PHE A 203 29.10 -5.02 -29.24
CA PHE A 203 29.50 -5.06 -27.83
C PHE A 203 29.20 -3.73 -27.12
N LEU A 204 29.41 -2.61 -27.82
CA LEU A 204 29.04 -1.28 -27.32
C LEU A 204 27.53 -1.16 -27.10
N ALA A 205 26.71 -1.60 -28.05
CA ALA A 205 25.26 -1.60 -27.91
C ALA A 205 24.79 -2.46 -26.74
N LEU A 206 25.39 -3.64 -26.54
CA LEU A 206 25.10 -4.52 -25.42
C LEU A 206 25.49 -3.89 -24.07
N ALA A 207 26.67 -3.26 -23.98
CA ALA A 207 27.12 -2.57 -22.77
C ALA A 207 26.18 -1.41 -22.39
N ILE A 208 25.73 -0.65 -23.39
CA ILE A 208 24.74 0.41 -23.23
C ILE A 208 23.43 -0.17 -22.71
N ALA A 209 22.87 -1.18 -23.38
CA ALA A 209 21.60 -1.81 -22.99
C ALA A 209 21.64 -2.36 -21.56
N LEU A 210 22.75 -2.99 -21.18
CA LEU A 210 22.95 -3.51 -19.82
C LEU A 210 23.03 -2.38 -18.79
N SER A 211 23.69 -1.28 -19.12
CA SER A 211 23.77 -0.09 -18.26
C SER A 211 22.39 0.56 -18.08
N MET A 212 21.60 0.69 -19.16
CA MET A 212 20.22 1.19 -19.11
C MET A 212 19.34 0.32 -18.21
N LEU A 213 19.46 -1.00 -18.32
CA LEU A 213 18.70 -1.97 -17.53
C LEU A 213 19.03 -1.85 -16.03
N VAL A 214 20.32 -1.81 -15.69
CA VAL A 214 20.75 -1.68 -14.29
C VAL A 214 20.26 -0.35 -13.69
N LEU A 215 20.39 0.76 -14.42
CA LEU A 215 19.87 2.06 -13.96
C LEU A 215 18.35 2.01 -13.75
N TYR A 216 17.59 1.49 -14.72
CA TYR A 216 16.15 1.37 -14.61
C TYR A 216 15.72 0.53 -13.40
N LEU A 217 16.33 -0.65 -13.22
CA LEU A 217 16.03 -1.52 -12.08
C LEU A 217 16.44 -0.88 -10.74
N GLY A 218 17.53 -0.12 -10.70
CA GLY A 218 17.95 0.63 -9.52
C GLY A 218 16.92 1.70 -9.14
N GLY A 219 16.40 2.41 -10.12
CA GLY A 219 15.30 3.36 -9.95
C GLY A 219 14.03 2.70 -9.45
N LEU A 220 13.72 1.51 -9.98
CA LEU A 220 12.55 0.72 -9.57
C LEU A 220 12.66 0.28 -8.11
N VAL A 221 13.82 -0.23 -7.68
CA VAL A 221 14.10 -0.58 -6.28
C VAL A 221 13.94 0.63 -5.37
N TRP A 222 14.49 1.77 -5.75
CA TRP A 222 14.43 2.97 -4.93
C TRP A 222 13.02 3.54 -4.82
N MET A 223 12.30 3.59 -5.93
CA MET A 223 10.91 4.04 -5.97
C MET A 223 10.01 3.11 -5.15
N PHE A 224 10.22 1.80 -5.26
CA PHE A 224 9.56 0.81 -4.41
C PHE A 224 9.85 1.04 -2.92
N ALA A 225 11.11 1.31 -2.55
CA ALA A 225 11.51 1.58 -1.17
C ALA A 225 10.95 2.89 -0.57
N ILE A 226 10.26 3.72 -1.33
CA ILE A 226 9.57 4.92 -0.82
C ILE A 226 8.05 4.72 -0.86
N LEU A 227 7.54 4.10 -1.92
CA LEU A 227 6.09 3.90 -2.11
C LEU A 227 5.54 2.70 -1.34
N TYR A 228 6.33 1.68 -1.05
CA TYR A 228 5.84 0.49 -0.37
C TYR A 228 5.36 0.78 1.07
N PRO A 229 6.11 1.50 1.93
CA PRO A 229 5.62 1.86 3.26
C PRO A 229 4.34 2.69 3.23
N THR A 230 4.27 3.65 2.31
CA THR A 230 3.12 4.56 2.19
C THR A 230 1.88 3.83 1.68
N MET A 231 2.02 2.93 0.71
CA MET A 231 0.93 2.03 0.29
C MET A 231 0.51 1.07 1.40
N LEU A 232 1.45 0.51 2.16
CA LEU A 232 1.12 -0.40 3.25
C LEU A 232 0.34 0.31 4.37
N CYS A 233 0.71 1.55 4.68
CA CYS A 233 0.09 2.32 5.77
C CYS A 233 -1.22 3.00 5.37
N HIS A 234 -1.28 3.53 4.15
CA HIS A 234 -2.38 4.39 3.67
C HIS A 234 -3.20 3.76 2.55
N GLY A 235 -2.61 2.84 1.77
CA GLY A 235 -3.27 2.12 0.68
C GLY A 235 -4.09 0.89 1.11
N TRP A 236 -3.89 0.38 2.34
CA TRP A 236 -4.67 -0.77 2.85
C TRP A 236 -6.18 -0.50 3.00
N ARG A 237 -6.60 0.78 3.00
CA ARG A 237 -8.02 1.15 3.16
C ARG A 237 -8.81 1.21 1.84
N ARG A 238 -8.26 0.81 0.69
CA ARG A 238 -8.91 1.03 -0.63
C ARG A 238 -8.97 -0.20 -1.53
N PRO A 239 -9.99 -0.26 -2.43
CA PRO A 239 -10.14 -1.34 -3.39
C PRO A 239 -8.94 -1.44 -4.35
N PRO A 240 -8.77 -2.59 -5.04
CA PRO A 240 -7.69 -2.79 -6.01
C PRO A 240 -7.71 -1.73 -7.11
N ILE A 241 -6.51 -1.29 -7.53
CA ILE A 241 -6.35 -0.35 -8.66
C ILE A 241 -6.91 -1.01 -9.93
N SER A 242 -7.86 -0.35 -10.61
CA SER A 242 -8.43 -0.79 -11.89
C SER A 242 -7.44 -0.64 -13.04
N ASP A 243 -7.53 -1.52 -14.03
CA ASP A 243 -6.58 -1.63 -15.15
C ASP A 243 -6.92 -0.67 -16.33
N ASP A 244 -7.92 0.22 -16.18
CA ASP A 244 -8.43 1.10 -17.26
C ASP A 244 -7.59 2.37 -17.52
N ASP A 245 -6.52 2.60 -16.74
CA ASP A 245 -5.67 3.81 -16.84
C ASP A 245 -4.63 3.77 -17.99
N ASP A 246 -4.56 2.65 -18.74
CA ASP A 246 -3.61 2.47 -19.85
C ASP A 246 -4.15 2.96 -21.21
N ASP A 247 -5.40 3.42 -21.29
CA ASP A 247 -5.93 4.00 -22.52
C ASP A 247 -5.47 5.46 -22.72
N PRO A 248 -4.88 5.81 -23.89
CA PRO A 248 -4.56 7.20 -24.19
C PRO A 248 -5.84 8.04 -24.17
N PRO A 249 -5.80 9.31 -23.71
CA PRO A 249 -7.00 10.14 -23.60
C PRO A 249 -7.64 10.28 -24.98
N SER A 250 -8.74 9.56 -25.20
CA SER A 250 -9.57 9.73 -26.38
C SER A 250 -10.08 11.16 -26.35
N ALA A 251 -9.63 11.97 -27.31
CA ALA A 251 -10.04 13.34 -27.48
C ALA A 251 -11.56 13.41 -27.64
N ALA A 252 -12.27 13.76 -26.57
CA ALA A 252 -13.70 14.00 -26.59
C ALA A 252 -13.97 15.43 -27.11
N TRP A 253 -13.93 15.57 -28.44
CA TRP A 253 -14.66 16.64 -29.13
C TRP A 253 -15.59 15.99 -30.16
N SER A 254 -16.87 16.39 -30.08
CA SER A 254 -17.96 16.16 -31.05
C SER A 254 -18.50 14.73 -31.16
N SER A 255 -19.79 14.45 -31.29
CA SER A 255 -21.04 15.21 -31.12
C SER A 255 -22.19 14.21 -31.33
N THR A 256 -23.39 14.62 -30.92
CA THR A 256 -24.70 14.22 -31.46
C THR A 256 -25.28 12.84 -31.11
N GLU A 257 -26.29 12.92 -30.25
CA GLU A 257 -27.54 12.15 -30.20
C GLU A 257 -27.80 11.18 -31.36
N THR A 258 -28.19 9.94 -31.03
CA THR A 258 -29.33 9.27 -31.67
C THR A 258 -29.95 8.27 -30.67
N HIS A 259 -31.20 8.55 -30.31
CA HIS A 259 -32.14 7.62 -29.66
C HIS A 259 -32.66 6.58 -30.68
N ALA A 260 -33.13 5.45 -30.14
CA ALA A 260 -33.68 4.24 -30.77
C ALA A 260 -32.61 3.14 -30.97
N ASP A 261 -32.80 1.88 -30.58
CA ASP A 261 -34.05 1.12 -30.62
C ASP A 261 -34.04 -0.09 -29.66
N MET A 262 -35.25 -0.54 -29.35
CA MET A 262 -35.65 -1.62 -28.44
C MET A 262 -35.53 -3.00 -29.12
N ARG A 263 -34.90 -4.01 -28.49
CA ARG A 263 -35.47 -5.37 -28.33
C ARG A 263 -34.54 -6.41 -27.67
N SER A 264 -35.05 -6.98 -26.58
CA SER A 264 -35.25 -8.43 -26.39
C SER A 264 -34.07 -9.39 -26.67
N SER A 265 -33.49 -9.93 -25.60
CA SER A 265 -33.34 -11.39 -25.50
C SER A 265 -33.31 -11.83 -24.04
N SER A 266 -34.45 -12.31 -23.56
CA SER A 266 -34.54 -13.34 -22.53
C SER A 266 -33.81 -14.61 -23.01
N ARG A 267 -33.07 -15.26 -22.11
CA ARG A 267 -32.65 -16.68 -22.11
C ARG A 267 -31.91 -16.86 -20.78
N ASP A 268 -32.55 -17.39 -19.75
CA ASP A 268 -32.87 -18.80 -19.50
C ASP A 268 -31.96 -19.27 -18.37
N ILE A 269 -32.64 -19.47 -17.23
CA ILE A 269 -32.19 -20.20 -16.06
C ILE A 269 -31.99 -21.64 -16.51
N ASP A 270 -30.82 -22.22 -16.25
CA ASP A 270 -30.78 -23.65 -15.99
C ASP A 270 -29.83 -23.98 -14.83
N GLN A 271 -30.35 -24.88 -14.02
CA GLN A 271 -29.96 -25.21 -12.66
C GLN A 271 -29.31 -26.58 -12.70
N SER A 272 -28.04 -26.72 -12.31
CA SER A 272 -27.49 -28.01 -11.83
C SER A 272 -26.08 -27.94 -11.26
N ALA A 273 -25.89 -28.75 -10.21
CA ALA A 273 -24.65 -29.31 -9.64
C ALA A 273 -23.94 -28.57 -8.49
N GLN A 274 -24.35 -28.95 -7.28
CA GLN A 274 -23.60 -28.93 -6.01
C GLN A 274 -22.39 -29.89 -6.00
N PRO A 275 -21.52 -29.86 -4.96
CA PRO A 275 -20.06 -29.81 -5.10
C PRO A 275 -19.34 -31.15 -4.87
N ALA A 276 -18.11 -31.25 -5.38
CA ALA A 276 -17.18 -32.34 -5.06
C ALA A 276 -16.22 -31.94 -3.92
N ILE A 277 -16.23 -32.79 -2.91
CA ILE A 277 -15.47 -32.78 -1.66
C ILE A 277 -14.00 -33.09 -1.94
N ALA A 278 -13.07 -32.32 -1.39
CA ALA A 278 -11.66 -32.70 -1.25
C ALA A 278 -11.02 -32.09 0.01
N THR A 279 -11.17 -32.83 1.10
CA THR A 279 -10.25 -33.10 2.22
C THR A 279 -9.04 -32.17 2.43
N ALA A 280 -9.03 -31.50 3.58
CA ALA A 280 -7.85 -30.94 4.24
C ALA A 280 -6.99 -32.03 4.93
N PRO A 281 -5.71 -31.75 5.23
CA PRO A 281 -5.05 -32.29 6.40
C PRO A 281 -4.85 -31.20 7.47
N ALA A 282 -5.21 -31.58 8.69
CA ALA A 282 -5.11 -30.82 9.92
C ALA A 282 -3.66 -30.59 10.39
N ALA A 283 -3.42 -29.42 10.97
CA ALA A 283 -2.42 -29.22 12.01
C ALA A 283 -3.10 -28.43 13.14
N GLN A 284 -3.04 -29.01 14.32
CA GLN A 284 -3.89 -28.80 15.48
C GLN A 284 -3.05 -28.09 16.54
N ASP A 285 -3.38 -26.84 16.86
CA ASP A 285 -2.94 -26.17 18.09
C ASP A 285 -4.18 -25.98 18.97
N ASP A 286 -4.31 -26.88 19.94
CA ASP A 286 -5.42 -26.97 20.90
C ASP A 286 -5.38 -25.79 21.88
N ILE A 287 -6.30 -24.83 21.73
CA ILE A 287 -6.76 -24.00 22.86
C ILE A 287 -8.12 -24.60 23.30
N PRO A 288 -8.21 -25.17 24.52
CA PRO A 288 -9.48 -25.72 24.99
C PRO A 288 -10.52 -24.62 25.16
N PRO A 289 -11.80 -24.86 24.81
CA PRO A 289 -12.88 -23.92 25.11
C PRO A 289 -13.00 -23.75 26.64
N PRO A 290 -12.99 -22.53 27.19
CA PRO A 290 -13.06 -22.36 28.63
C PRO A 290 -14.49 -22.62 29.14
N ALA A 291 -14.58 -23.52 30.12
CA ALA A 291 -15.80 -23.85 30.85
C ALA A 291 -16.50 -22.60 31.44
N PRO A 292 -17.84 -22.61 31.53
CA PRO A 292 -18.59 -21.49 32.10
C PRO A 292 -18.17 -21.28 33.56
N ALA A 293 -17.80 -20.04 33.89
CA ALA A 293 -17.55 -19.64 35.27
C ALA A 293 -18.84 -19.82 36.08
N LYS A 294 -18.77 -20.68 37.10
CA LYS A 294 -19.79 -20.82 38.14
C LYS A 294 -19.86 -19.49 38.92
N GLY A 295 -20.88 -18.71 38.65
CA GLY A 295 -21.19 -17.48 39.36
C GLY A 295 -22.49 -16.91 38.81
N ASP A 296 -23.54 -16.96 39.62
CA ASP A 296 -24.89 -16.48 39.33
C ASP A 296 -24.93 -14.94 39.25
N THR A 297 -24.24 -14.37 38.27
CA THR A 297 -24.53 -13.01 37.81
C THR A 297 -25.57 -13.16 36.70
N PRO A 298 -26.78 -12.57 36.83
CA PRO A 298 -27.76 -12.62 35.76
C PRO A 298 -27.11 -12.14 34.46
N PRO A 299 -27.22 -12.89 33.34
CA PRO A 299 -26.73 -12.43 32.05
C PRO A 299 -27.36 -11.07 31.74
N ASP A 300 -26.52 -10.05 31.55
CA ASP A 300 -26.99 -8.70 31.25
C ASP A 300 -27.41 -8.62 29.78
N TYR A 301 -28.65 -9.01 29.51
CA TYR A 301 -29.23 -8.97 28.16
C TYR A 301 -29.34 -7.54 27.61
N SER A 302 -29.17 -6.50 28.43
CA SER A 302 -29.12 -5.12 27.93
C SER A 302 -27.95 -4.91 26.94
N LEU A 303 -26.90 -5.73 27.04
CA LEU A 303 -25.76 -5.72 26.13
C LEU A 303 -26.11 -6.23 24.71
N LEU A 304 -27.27 -6.88 24.55
CA LEU A 304 -27.78 -7.41 23.27
C LEU A 304 -28.85 -6.52 22.64
N THR A 305 -29.14 -5.34 23.19
CA THR A 305 -30.22 -4.46 22.70
C THR A 305 -30.08 -4.08 21.22
N ASP A 306 -28.84 -3.98 20.74
CA ASP A 306 -28.52 -3.61 19.35
C ASP A 306 -28.28 -4.84 18.43
N ALA A 307 -28.52 -6.05 18.93
CA ALA A 307 -28.30 -7.29 18.20
C ALA A 307 -29.61 -7.82 17.60
N ASP A 308 -29.54 -8.38 16.40
CA ASP A 308 -30.67 -9.13 15.83
C ASP A 308 -30.75 -10.53 16.46
N THR A 309 -31.45 -10.62 17.59
CA THR A 309 -31.56 -11.86 18.37
C THR A 309 -32.67 -12.81 17.88
N SER A 310 -33.36 -12.47 16.79
CA SER A 310 -34.54 -13.19 16.30
C SER A 310 -34.29 -14.68 16.00
N ASP A 311 -33.13 -15.00 15.45
CA ASP A 311 -32.70 -16.37 15.12
C ASP A 311 -31.81 -17.01 16.20
N MET A 312 -31.53 -16.30 17.30
CA MET A 312 -30.59 -16.76 18.32
C MET A 312 -31.32 -17.48 19.46
N ASN A 313 -30.92 -18.73 19.75
CA ASN A 313 -31.51 -19.48 20.85
C ASN A 313 -31.19 -18.83 22.23
N PRO A 314 -32.04 -19.00 23.26
CA PRO A 314 -31.89 -18.29 24.54
C PRO A 314 -30.62 -18.70 25.32
N GLU A 315 -30.12 -19.91 25.14
CA GLU A 315 -28.87 -20.36 25.77
C GLU A 315 -27.63 -19.72 25.11
N THR A 316 -27.65 -19.50 23.80
CA THR A 316 -26.64 -18.78 23.04
C THR A 316 -26.66 -17.31 23.39
N GLN A 317 -27.84 -16.69 23.54
CA GLN A 317 -27.98 -15.32 24.02
C GLN A 317 -27.35 -15.15 25.41
N LYS A 318 -27.63 -16.07 26.34
CA LYS A 318 -27.05 -16.07 27.69
C LYS A 318 -25.53 -16.19 27.66
N THR A 319 -25.02 -17.12 26.84
CA THR A 319 -23.58 -17.35 26.69
C THR A 319 -22.89 -16.12 26.09
N PHE A 320 -23.47 -15.55 25.04
CA PHE A 320 -22.92 -14.37 24.37
C PHE A 320 -22.95 -13.13 25.27
N ALA A 321 -24.05 -12.87 26.00
CA ALA A 321 -24.13 -11.78 26.96
C ALA A 321 -23.07 -11.90 28.08
N ALA A 322 -22.82 -13.12 28.58
CA ALA A 322 -21.77 -13.37 29.56
C ALA A 322 -20.36 -13.10 28.99
N VAL A 323 -20.11 -13.46 27.73
CA VAL A 323 -18.85 -13.15 27.04
C VAL A 323 -18.68 -11.64 26.87
N LEU A 324 -19.72 -10.91 26.44
CA LEU A 324 -19.68 -9.46 26.28
C LEU A 324 -19.37 -8.76 27.60
N ALA A 325 -20.04 -9.14 28.69
CA ALA A 325 -19.79 -8.57 30.02
C ALA A 325 -18.33 -8.80 30.46
N ARG A 326 -17.79 -10.00 30.20
CA ARG A 326 -16.39 -10.32 30.51
C ARG A 326 -15.41 -9.54 29.64
N ALA A 327 -15.71 -9.38 28.36
CA ALA A 327 -14.91 -8.57 27.45
C ALA A 327 -14.88 -7.11 27.91
N ASP A 328 -16.02 -6.53 28.29
CA ASP A 328 -16.10 -5.14 28.78
C ASP A 328 -15.28 -4.93 30.07
N VAL A 329 -15.27 -5.90 31.00
CA VAL A 329 -14.41 -5.86 32.19
C VAL A 329 -12.93 -5.87 31.81
N LEU A 330 -12.53 -6.69 30.82
CA LEU A 330 -11.14 -6.75 30.35
C LEU A 330 -10.72 -5.46 29.63
N LEU A 331 -11.61 -4.90 28.80
CA LEU A 331 -11.41 -3.64 28.10
C LEU A 331 -11.27 -2.47 29.11
N GLY A 332 -12.13 -2.41 30.12
CA GLY A 332 -12.05 -1.42 31.20
C GLY A 332 -10.83 -1.58 32.11
N SER A 333 -10.27 -2.79 32.23
CA SER A 333 -9.07 -3.10 33.01
C SER A 333 -7.76 -2.95 32.22
N ASN A 334 -7.80 -2.28 31.06
CA ASN A 334 -6.65 -2.07 30.16
C ASN A 334 -5.98 -3.36 29.63
N ARG A 335 -6.71 -4.48 29.58
CA ARG A 335 -6.28 -5.75 28.96
C ARG A 335 -6.92 -5.91 27.59
N ILE A 336 -6.60 -4.97 26.69
CA ILE A 336 -7.27 -4.84 25.39
C ILE A 336 -7.10 -6.08 24.52
N ASP A 337 -5.89 -6.65 24.43
CA ASP A 337 -5.61 -7.83 23.60
C ASP A 337 -6.43 -9.06 24.04
N ALA A 338 -6.57 -9.26 25.35
CA ALA A 338 -7.37 -10.35 25.91
C ALA A 338 -8.87 -10.16 25.67
N GLY A 339 -9.37 -8.91 25.76
CA GLY A 339 -10.75 -8.58 25.44
C GLY A 339 -11.07 -8.78 23.95
N LEU A 340 -10.18 -8.31 23.05
CA LEU A 340 -10.33 -8.50 21.61
C LEU A 340 -10.27 -9.97 21.20
N ALA A 341 -9.38 -10.76 21.80
CA ALA A 341 -9.29 -12.19 21.54
C ALA A 341 -10.60 -12.92 21.88
N LEU A 342 -11.29 -12.55 22.96
CA LEU A 342 -12.59 -13.13 23.31
C LEU A 342 -13.69 -12.75 22.33
N LEU A 343 -13.69 -11.51 21.85
CA LEU A 343 -14.72 -11.02 20.91
C LEU A 343 -14.49 -11.52 19.49
N ALA A 344 -13.25 -11.79 19.09
CA ALA A 344 -12.90 -12.22 17.74
C ALA A 344 -13.58 -13.55 17.34
N LEU A 345 -13.85 -14.44 18.30
CA LEU A 345 -14.56 -15.70 18.06
C LEU A 345 -16.00 -15.51 17.57
N TYR A 346 -16.59 -14.33 17.82
CA TYR A 346 -17.95 -13.98 17.42
C TYR A 346 -17.98 -13.00 16.23
N ALA A 347 -16.81 -12.70 15.65
CA ALA A 347 -16.64 -11.77 14.54
C ALA A 347 -15.92 -12.43 13.35
N ASP A 348 -16.32 -13.67 13.05
CA ASP A 348 -15.83 -14.48 11.93
C ASP A 348 -16.87 -14.56 10.79
N GLU A 349 -16.68 -15.46 9.84
CA GLU A 349 -17.61 -15.68 8.72
C GLU A 349 -18.81 -16.55 9.08
N ALA A 350 -18.74 -17.30 10.19
CA ALA A 350 -19.80 -18.20 10.63
C ALA A 350 -20.88 -17.48 11.44
N HIS A 351 -20.53 -16.37 12.08
CA HIS A 351 -21.42 -15.57 12.91
C HIS A 351 -21.97 -14.36 12.14
N ASP A 352 -23.29 -14.30 11.98
CA ASP A 352 -23.94 -13.19 11.29
C ASP A 352 -23.71 -11.85 12.01
N ALA A 353 -23.34 -10.84 11.22
CA ALA A 353 -22.92 -9.55 11.76
C ALA A 353 -24.07 -8.75 12.40
N ALA A 354 -25.33 -9.00 12.02
CA ALA A 354 -26.49 -8.39 12.69
C ALA A 354 -26.75 -9.05 14.05
N ALA A 355 -26.73 -10.39 14.11
CA ALA A 355 -26.96 -11.15 15.34
C ALA A 355 -25.86 -10.99 16.40
N TYR A 356 -24.61 -10.81 15.98
CA TYR A 356 -23.45 -10.62 16.87
C TYR A 356 -22.94 -9.17 16.87
N PHE A 357 -23.75 -8.22 16.42
CA PHE A 357 -23.40 -6.80 16.29
C PHE A 357 -22.70 -6.18 17.52
N PRO A 358 -23.10 -6.48 18.78
CA PRO A 358 -22.42 -5.92 19.95
C PRO A 358 -20.92 -6.25 20.04
N ALA A 359 -20.49 -7.41 19.52
CA ALA A 359 -19.08 -7.78 19.42
C ALA A 359 -18.40 -6.98 18.31
N TYR A 360 -19.01 -6.94 17.12
CA TYR A 360 -18.54 -6.15 15.98
C TYR A 360 -18.35 -4.67 16.35
N ARG A 361 -19.29 -4.05 17.06
CA ARG A 361 -19.19 -2.64 17.51
C ARG A 361 -17.95 -2.39 18.37
N ARG A 362 -17.67 -3.28 19.33
CA ARG A 362 -16.54 -3.14 20.26
C ARG A 362 -15.20 -3.34 19.57
N ILE A 363 -15.11 -4.36 18.71
CA ILE A 363 -13.90 -4.61 17.91
C ILE A 363 -13.68 -3.45 16.94
N TYR A 364 -14.73 -3.00 16.24
CA TYR A 364 -14.62 -1.94 15.24
C TYR A 364 -14.18 -0.59 15.85
N ALA A 365 -14.65 -0.27 17.06
CA ALA A 365 -14.23 0.93 17.76
C ALA A 365 -12.74 0.94 18.15
N LEU A 366 -12.14 -0.24 18.37
CA LEU A 366 -10.76 -0.39 18.84
C LEU A 366 -9.77 -0.71 17.71
N ALA A 367 -10.18 -1.54 16.75
CA ALA A 367 -9.37 -2.06 15.67
C ALA A 367 -10.23 -2.20 14.40
N PRO A 368 -10.51 -1.09 13.68
CA PRO A 368 -11.29 -1.15 12.44
C PRO A 368 -10.53 -1.94 11.36
N GLN A 369 -11.17 -2.97 10.82
CA GLN A 369 -10.63 -3.85 9.78
C GLN A 369 -11.60 -3.92 8.60
N TYR A 370 -11.07 -4.08 7.38
CA TYR A 370 -11.89 -4.11 6.16
C TYR A 370 -12.89 -5.27 6.14
N ALA A 371 -12.49 -6.47 6.58
CA ALA A 371 -13.39 -7.62 6.65
C ALA A 371 -14.59 -7.37 7.58
N LEU A 372 -14.37 -6.69 8.73
CA LEU A 372 -15.43 -6.31 9.65
C LEU A 372 -16.34 -5.23 9.04
N LEU A 373 -15.74 -4.24 8.37
CA LEU A 373 -16.48 -3.19 7.67
C LEU A 373 -17.37 -3.78 6.59
N GLN A 374 -16.86 -4.68 5.75
CA GLN A 374 -17.64 -5.31 4.68
C GLN A 374 -18.84 -6.06 5.25
N ARG A 375 -18.66 -6.84 6.32
CA ARG A 375 -19.77 -7.57 6.95
C ARG A 375 -20.80 -6.62 7.59
N LEU A 376 -20.36 -5.50 8.15
CA LEU A 376 -21.26 -4.46 8.66
C LEU A 376 -22.01 -3.74 7.54
N ILE A 377 -21.38 -3.50 6.39
CA ILE A 377 -22.01 -2.98 5.17
C ILE A 377 -23.09 -3.95 4.69
N THR A 378 -22.76 -5.24 4.56
CA THR A 378 -23.72 -6.26 4.13
C THR A 378 -24.89 -6.39 5.13
N ALA A 379 -24.63 -6.31 6.44
CA ALA A 379 -25.69 -6.28 7.46
C ALA A 379 -26.56 -5.01 7.37
N ALA A 380 -25.95 -3.86 7.12
CA ALA A 380 -26.67 -2.59 6.92
C ALA A 380 -27.52 -2.62 5.63
N ALA A 381 -26.99 -3.19 4.54
CA ALA A 381 -27.70 -3.42 3.29
C ALA A 381 -28.87 -4.40 3.45
N ARG A 382 -28.79 -5.36 4.39
CA ARG A 382 -29.90 -6.22 4.79
C ARG A 382 -30.93 -5.55 5.71
N GLY A 383 -30.71 -4.29 6.10
CA GLY A 383 -31.65 -3.49 6.90
C GLY A 383 -31.31 -3.37 8.39
N HIS A 384 -30.12 -3.82 8.83
CA HIS A 384 -29.72 -3.68 10.23
C HIS A 384 -29.31 -2.23 10.57
N GLN A 385 -30.25 -1.47 11.14
CA GLN A 385 -30.08 -0.04 11.44
C GLN A 385 -28.87 0.28 12.34
N PRO A 386 -28.55 -0.48 13.42
CA PRO A 386 -27.36 -0.21 14.23
C PRO A 386 -26.05 -0.36 13.46
N SER A 387 -25.97 -1.30 12.51
CA SER A 387 -24.81 -1.46 11.62
C SER A 387 -24.65 -0.24 10.74
N PHE A 388 -25.75 0.25 10.15
CA PHE A 388 -25.76 1.45 9.31
C PHE A 388 -25.32 2.71 10.07
N ASP A 389 -25.84 2.92 11.27
CA ASP A 389 -25.49 4.08 12.10
C ASP A 389 -23.99 4.07 12.49
N LEU A 390 -23.42 2.89 12.76
CA LEU A 390 -21.99 2.73 13.10
C LEU A 390 -21.07 3.06 11.92
N ILE A 391 -21.40 2.61 10.71
CA ILE A 391 -20.54 2.75 9.53
C ILE A 391 -20.80 4.02 8.71
N ARG A 392 -21.85 4.80 9.05
CA ARG A 392 -22.20 6.05 8.34
C ARG A 392 -21.02 6.99 8.11
N PRO A 393 -20.10 7.25 9.07
CA PRO A 393 -18.96 8.12 8.80
C PRO A 393 -18.01 7.60 7.71
N GLU A 394 -17.93 6.27 7.55
CA GLU A 394 -17.08 5.64 6.53
C GLU A 394 -17.79 5.51 5.18
N LEU A 395 -19.10 5.22 5.17
CA LEU A 395 -19.92 5.27 3.95
C LEU A 395 -19.87 6.65 3.29
N ALA A 396 -19.77 7.75 4.07
CA ALA A 396 -19.62 9.11 3.53
C ALA A 396 -18.27 9.40 2.87
N ARG A 397 -17.31 8.47 2.97
CA ARG A 397 -15.99 8.57 2.39
C ARG A 397 -15.76 7.54 1.28
N ILE A 398 -16.66 6.57 1.14
CA ILE A 398 -16.63 5.51 0.14
C ILE A 398 -17.38 6.02 -1.09
N ASP A 399 -16.80 5.85 -2.28
CA ASP A 399 -17.51 6.13 -3.52
C ASP A 399 -18.65 5.10 -3.68
N PRO A 400 -19.91 5.51 -3.94
CA PRO A 400 -20.98 4.57 -4.21
C PRO A 400 -20.65 3.53 -5.30
N ALA A 401 -19.76 3.85 -6.23
CA ALA A 401 -19.29 2.93 -7.27
C ALA A 401 -18.42 1.77 -6.74
N ASP A 402 -17.84 1.90 -5.53
CA ASP A 402 -17.00 0.87 -4.89
C ASP A 402 -17.80 -0.17 -4.11
N LEU A 403 -19.11 0.07 -3.92
CA LEU A 403 -20.03 -0.88 -3.29
C LEU A 403 -20.62 -1.81 -4.36
N PRO A 404 -20.80 -3.10 -4.06
CA PRO A 404 -21.43 -4.01 -5.02
C PRO A 404 -22.88 -3.56 -5.24
N ALA A 405 -23.36 -3.66 -6.49
CA ALA A 405 -24.60 -3.00 -6.94
C ALA A 405 -25.85 -3.43 -6.15
N ASP A 406 -25.83 -4.63 -5.59
CA ASP A 406 -26.82 -5.22 -4.70
C ASP A 406 -26.88 -4.56 -3.31
N GLU A 407 -25.78 -3.97 -2.84
CA GLU A 407 -25.71 -3.25 -1.57
C GLU A 407 -26.02 -1.74 -1.72
N ILE A 408 -25.78 -1.15 -2.90
CA ILE A 408 -26.01 0.29 -3.17
C ILE A 408 -27.49 0.67 -2.98
N TYR A 409 -28.41 -0.10 -3.58
CA TYR A 409 -29.83 0.22 -3.56
C TYR A 409 -30.42 0.21 -2.14
N PRO A 410 -30.24 -0.85 -1.31
CA PRO A 410 -30.80 -0.85 0.04
C PRO A 410 -30.15 0.20 0.96
N LEU A 411 -28.85 0.49 0.81
CA LEU A 411 -28.17 1.52 1.60
C LEU A 411 -28.70 2.93 1.28
N CYS A 412 -29.09 3.19 0.03
CA CYS A 412 -29.73 4.45 -0.39
C CYS A 412 -31.15 4.64 0.14
N TYR A 413 -31.84 3.55 0.51
CA TYR A 413 -33.27 3.56 0.81
C TYR A 413 -33.62 3.07 2.23
N THR A 414 -32.65 2.87 3.13
CA THR A 414 -32.92 2.38 4.50
C THR A 414 -34.00 3.24 5.18
N PRO A 415 -35.21 2.69 5.44
CA PRO A 415 -36.31 3.46 5.97
C PRO A 415 -36.09 3.75 7.46
N ARG A 416 -36.19 5.01 7.85
CA ARG A 416 -36.31 5.39 9.25
C ARG A 416 -37.66 4.86 9.76
N ALA A 417 -37.67 4.02 10.79
CA ALA A 417 -38.88 3.52 11.45
C ALA A 417 -39.74 4.61 12.13
N SER A 418 -39.43 5.89 11.94
CA SER A 418 -40.27 7.03 12.32
C SER A 418 -40.52 7.86 11.06
N GLY A 419 -41.74 7.80 10.52
CA GLY A 419 -42.13 8.44 9.27
C GLY A 419 -41.77 9.92 9.20
N ASN A 420 -40.64 10.22 8.57
CA ASN A 420 -40.38 11.48 7.91
C ASN A 420 -39.16 11.34 6.98
N THR A 421 -39.45 11.52 5.69
CA THR A 421 -38.58 11.84 4.54
C THR A 421 -37.16 11.24 4.40
N ARG A 422 -36.97 10.67 3.20
CA ARG A 422 -35.79 10.10 2.56
C ARG A 422 -34.49 10.85 2.87
N ARG A 423 -33.42 10.11 3.15
CA ARG A 423 -32.06 10.53 2.78
C ARG A 423 -31.50 9.48 1.84
N CYS A 424 -31.51 9.81 0.55
CA CYS A 424 -30.58 9.19 -0.37
C CYS A 424 -29.16 9.50 0.13
N TRP A 425 -28.26 8.53 -0.02
CA TRP A 425 -26.83 8.81 -0.02
C TRP A 425 -26.49 9.62 -1.28
N TYR A 426 -26.79 10.92 -1.26
CA TYR A 426 -26.28 11.95 -2.16
C TYR A 426 -26.38 13.31 -1.48
#